data_AF-A0A6B0X9M6-F1
#
_entry.id   AF-A0A6B0X9M6-F1
#
_cell.length_a   1.000
_cell.length_b   1.000
_cell.length_c   1.000
_cell.angle_alpha   90.00
_cell.angle_beta   90.00
_cell.angle_gamma   90.00
#
_symmetry.space_group_name_H-M   'P 1'
#
loop_
_entity.id
_entity.type
_entity.pdbx_description
1 polymer ?
#
loop_
_entity_poly.entity_id
_entity_poly.type
_entity_poly.pdbx_seq_one_letter_code
_entity_poly.pdbx_strand_id
1 'polypeptide(L)'
;MSVIPAKDPRLTWSGTISLEEGPGWVKPWRIPRGDLDLYSPGESGLAGRAEMPSGVRVRLATDAEELAVGCEPLAEDGRFDLCVGGQIVATAPYAAGATEVCFEGLPAGEKSVEIWLSPAMPVAVRHIALPEGAYCEKSEDTRLRWVAYGSSITHCRTAGSPATTWPGVVARARDFNLTSLGFGGQCHADPFIARLIRDLPADFISVKIGINIYGAASLGPRAFCPAVLGTIATIRDGHPHTPFAVCSPIWGHDRETTPNMIGLTLEQMRAEVAEAVEAFKRRGDENIYYIDGLKLFDESLAEHLPDNLHPDATGYEIMGENFLEEVFGVQGVEVGEKPR
;
A
#
# COMPACT_ATOMS: atom_id res chain seq x y z
N MET A 1 -22.56 -25.11 3.55
CA MET A 1 -21.79 -23.86 3.75
C MET A 1 -22.76 -22.70 3.92
N SER A 2 -22.51 -21.84 4.91
CA SER A 2 -23.19 -20.55 5.05
C SER A 2 -22.52 -19.53 4.13
N VAL A 3 -23.28 -18.84 3.30
CA VAL A 3 -22.77 -17.86 2.33
C VAL A 3 -23.06 -16.45 2.84
N ILE A 4 -22.00 -15.67 3.04
CA ILE A 4 -22.06 -14.27 3.49
C ILE A 4 -21.77 -13.39 2.27
N PRO A 5 -22.78 -12.69 1.71
CA PRO A 5 -22.59 -11.83 0.56
C PRO A 5 -21.50 -10.77 0.80
N ALA A 6 -20.78 -10.35 -0.24
CA ALA A 6 -19.72 -9.34 -0.13
C ALA A 6 -20.20 -7.96 0.40
N LYS A 7 -21.52 -7.71 0.32
CA LYS A 7 -22.20 -6.51 0.83
C LYS A 7 -22.72 -6.67 2.27
N ASP A 8 -22.56 -7.84 2.87
CA ASP A 8 -23.08 -8.10 4.21
C ASP A 8 -22.39 -7.15 5.22
N PRO A 9 -23.14 -6.48 6.11
CA PRO A 9 -22.58 -5.50 7.05
C PRO A 9 -21.61 -6.12 8.07
N ARG A 10 -21.56 -7.46 8.18
CA ARG A 10 -20.55 -8.17 8.99
C ARG A 10 -19.17 -8.17 8.35
N LEU A 11 -19.06 -7.91 7.04
CA LEU A 11 -17.76 -7.81 6.37
C LEU A 11 -17.24 -6.37 6.46
N THR A 12 -16.02 -6.22 6.97
CA THR A 12 -15.33 -4.92 7.02
C THR A 12 -14.27 -4.85 5.94
N TRP A 13 -14.43 -3.93 5.00
CA TRP A 13 -13.45 -3.64 3.95
C TRP A 13 -12.44 -2.62 4.45
N SER A 14 -11.17 -3.01 4.54
CA SER A 14 -10.09 -2.15 5.03
C SER A 14 -9.07 -1.88 3.92
N GLY A 15 -8.42 -0.71 3.95
CA GLY A 15 -7.45 -0.28 2.92
C GLY A 15 -8.07 0.19 1.60
N THR A 16 -9.39 0.37 1.54
CA THR A 16 -10.13 0.86 0.36
C THR A 16 -10.64 2.29 0.57
N ILE A 17 -10.79 3.04 -0.52
CA ILE A 17 -11.32 4.42 -0.54
C ILE A 17 -12.79 4.45 -0.97
N SER A 18 -13.15 3.60 -1.94
CA SER A 18 -14.53 3.46 -2.38
C SER A 18 -14.77 2.03 -2.86
N LEU A 19 -16.02 1.61 -2.85
CA LEU A 19 -16.45 0.30 -3.33
C LEU A 19 -17.27 0.47 -4.59
N GLU A 20 -16.96 -0.31 -5.62
CA GLU A 20 -17.81 -0.48 -6.79
C GLU A 20 -18.70 -1.70 -6.58
N GLU A 21 -20.00 -1.51 -6.77
CA GLU A 21 -20.98 -2.58 -6.63
C GLU A 21 -21.52 -3.01 -7.99
N GLY A 22 -21.50 -4.31 -8.24
CA GLY A 22 -22.15 -4.92 -9.40
C GLY A 22 -23.18 -5.99 -9.03
N PRO A 23 -23.61 -6.82 -10.00
CA PRO A 23 -24.59 -7.89 -9.79
C PRO A 23 -24.06 -9.01 -8.87
N GLY A 24 -24.24 -8.81 -7.56
CA GLY A 24 -23.85 -9.77 -6.53
C GLY A 24 -22.35 -9.81 -6.22
N TRP A 25 -21.60 -8.77 -6.59
CA TRP A 25 -20.19 -8.59 -6.24
C TRP A 25 -19.89 -7.18 -5.76
N VAL A 26 -18.78 -7.04 -5.02
CA VAL A 26 -18.17 -5.80 -4.57
C VAL A 26 -16.70 -5.80 -4.99
N LYS A 27 -16.23 -4.72 -5.62
CA LYS A 27 -14.84 -4.52 -6.02
C LYS A 27 -14.27 -3.29 -5.30
N PRO A 28 -13.17 -3.41 -4.56
CA PRO A 28 -12.56 -2.27 -3.89
C PRO A 28 -11.81 -1.38 -4.88
N TRP A 29 -11.84 -0.08 -4.61
CA TRP A 29 -11.02 0.93 -5.27
C TRP A 29 -10.18 1.67 -4.24
N ARG A 30 -8.96 2.05 -4.62
CA ARG A 30 -8.02 2.81 -3.78
C ARG A 30 -8.00 4.30 -4.11
N ILE A 31 -9.01 4.78 -4.83
CA ILE A 31 -9.37 6.18 -5.08
C ILE A 31 -10.91 6.32 -5.09
N PRO A 32 -11.47 7.53 -5.06
CA PRO A 32 -12.90 7.75 -5.26
C PRO A 32 -13.32 7.38 -6.69
N ARG A 33 -14.00 6.24 -6.86
CA ARG A 33 -14.44 5.74 -8.18
C ARG A 33 -15.43 6.69 -8.86
N GLY A 34 -16.19 7.49 -8.11
CA GLY A 34 -17.10 8.50 -8.66
C GLY A 34 -16.38 9.60 -9.45
N ASP A 35 -15.10 9.85 -9.15
CA ASP A 35 -14.35 11.03 -9.59
C ASP A 35 -13.16 10.66 -10.48
N LEU A 36 -13.26 9.57 -11.27
CA LEU A 36 -12.12 9.08 -12.07
C LEU A 36 -11.58 10.13 -13.07
N ASP A 37 -12.43 11.05 -13.53
CA ASP A 37 -12.03 12.16 -14.38
C ASP A 37 -11.07 13.14 -13.68
N LEU A 38 -11.10 13.22 -12.35
CA LEU A 38 -10.17 14.03 -11.55
C LEU A 38 -8.88 13.27 -11.20
N TYR A 39 -8.98 11.96 -10.95
CA TYR A 39 -7.85 11.13 -10.48
C TYR A 39 -7.07 10.45 -11.60
N SER A 40 -7.69 10.22 -12.76
CA SER A 40 -7.08 9.58 -13.92
C SER A 40 -7.44 10.31 -15.23
N PRO A 41 -7.24 11.64 -15.32
CA PRO A 41 -7.56 12.40 -16.53
C PRO A 41 -6.60 12.08 -17.69
N GLY A 42 -7.11 12.19 -18.92
CA GLY A 42 -6.29 12.15 -20.13
C GLY A 42 -5.50 10.85 -20.29
N GLU A 43 -4.18 10.96 -20.39
CA GLU A 43 -3.26 9.82 -20.55
C GLU A 43 -2.89 9.13 -19.23
N SER A 44 -3.39 9.62 -18.09
CA SER A 44 -3.14 8.99 -16.78
C SER A 44 -3.71 7.58 -16.73
N GLY A 45 -2.84 6.60 -16.44
CA GLY A 45 -3.19 5.20 -16.23
C GLY A 45 -3.50 4.85 -14.78
N LEU A 46 -3.71 5.85 -13.92
CA LEU A 46 -3.87 5.69 -12.47
C LEU A 46 -5.08 4.82 -12.11
N ALA A 47 -6.22 5.00 -12.80
CA ALA A 47 -7.44 4.23 -12.53
C ALA A 47 -7.21 2.72 -12.63
N GLY A 48 -6.50 2.26 -13.65
CA GLY A 48 -6.19 0.83 -13.83
C GLY A 48 -5.31 0.26 -12.73
N ARG A 49 -4.51 1.09 -12.05
CA ARG A 49 -3.74 0.68 -10.86
C ARG A 49 -4.56 0.78 -9.57
N ALA A 50 -5.50 1.71 -9.51
CA ALA A 50 -6.28 1.97 -8.32
C ALA A 50 -7.41 0.96 -8.08
N GLU A 51 -7.88 0.24 -9.10
CA GLU A 51 -8.79 -0.91 -8.93
C GLU A 51 -8.10 -2.21 -8.50
N MET A 52 -6.76 -2.26 -8.52
CA MET A 52 -6.00 -3.40 -7.99
C MET A 52 -5.91 -3.27 -6.46
N PRO A 53 -6.23 -4.30 -5.67
CA PRO A 53 -6.48 -4.20 -4.24
C PRO A 53 -5.20 -4.30 -3.38
N SER A 54 -4.11 -3.63 -3.77
CA SER A 54 -2.87 -3.61 -2.98
C SER A 54 -3.12 -3.07 -1.57
N GLY A 55 -2.83 -3.89 -0.55
CA GLY A 55 -3.07 -3.60 0.87
C GLY A 55 -4.54 -3.67 1.32
N VAL A 56 -5.47 -4.02 0.42
CA VAL A 56 -6.90 -4.16 0.74
C VAL A 56 -7.16 -5.54 1.34
N ARG A 57 -8.02 -5.56 2.35
CA ARG A 57 -8.40 -6.78 3.06
C ARG A 57 -9.87 -6.78 3.45
N VAL A 58 -10.46 -7.97 3.47
CA VAL A 58 -11.81 -8.22 4.00
C VAL A 58 -11.68 -8.84 5.39
N ARG A 59 -12.36 -8.25 6.37
CA ARG A 59 -12.29 -8.66 7.77
C ARG A 59 -13.64 -9.16 8.29
N LEU A 60 -13.59 -10.19 9.13
CA LEU A 60 -14.71 -10.72 9.90
C LEU A 60 -14.21 -11.45 11.14
N ALA A 61 -15.05 -11.59 12.16
CA ALA A 61 -14.81 -12.49 13.28
C ALA A 61 -15.52 -13.82 13.01
N THR A 62 -14.85 -14.94 13.20
CA THR A 62 -15.39 -16.30 12.98
C THR A 62 -14.68 -17.33 13.86
N ASP A 63 -15.31 -18.47 14.10
CA ASP A 63 -14.68 -19.65 14.71
C ASP A 63 -14.23 -20.68 13.66
N ALA A 64 -14.55 -20.47 12.38
CA ALA A 64 -14.33 -21.44 11.31
C ALA A 64 -12.84 -21.81 11.13
N GLU A 65 -12.57 -23.10 10.95
CA GLU A 65 -11.24 -23.65 10.66
C GLU A 65 -10.94 -23.73 9.15
N GLU A 66 -11.93 -23.40 8.33
CA GLU A 66 -11.84 -23.29 6.87
C GLU A 66 -12.78 -22.17 6.39
N LEU A 67 -12.45 -21.53 5.27
CA LEU A 67 -13.35 -20.61 4.57
C LEU A 67 -12.99 -20.51 3.10
N ALA A 68 -13.95 -20.11 2.27
CA ALA A 68 -13.71 -19.82 0.87
C ALA A 68 -14.14 -18.40 0.48
N VAL A 69 -13.38 -17.79 -0.43
CA VAL A 69 -13.65 -16.46 -0.98
C VAL A 69 -14.19 -16.64 -2.39
N GLY A 70 -15.49 -16.45 -2.58
CA GLY A 70 -16.12 -16.45 -3.89
C GLY A 70 -15.87 -15.14 -4.61
N CYS A 71 -15.42 -15.19 -5.86
CA CYS A 71 -15.00 -14.05 -6.67
C CYS A 71 -15.65 -14.06 -8.06
N GLU A 72 -15.57 -12.94 -8.79
CA GLU A 72 -15.54 -12.98 -10.25
C GLU A 72 -14.27 -13.72 -10.73
N PRO A 73 -14.26 -14.32 -11.94
CA PRO A 73 -13.10 -15.05 -12.46
C PRO A 73 -11.81 -14.23 -12.37
N LEU A 74 -10.80 -14.78 -11.69
CA LEU A 74 -9.51 -14.12 -11.49
C LEU A 74 -8.69 -14.15 -12.79
N ALA A 75 -8.13 -13.02 -13.20
CA ALA A 75 -7.54 -12.87 -14.54
C ALA A 75 -6.18 -13.54 -14.73
N GLU A 76 -5.42 -13.74 -13.65
CA GLU A 76 -4.07 -14.30 -13.67
C GLU A 76 -3.88 -15.25 -12.49
N ASP A 77 -2.83 -16.06 -12.51
CA ASP A 77 -2.43 -16.86 -11.36
C ASP A 77 -2.02 -15.95 -10.19
N GLY A 78 -2.23 -16.40 -8.97
CA GLY A 78 -1.89 -15.60 -7.80
C GLY A 78 -2.17 -16.31 -6.50
N ARG A 79 -2.24 -15.50 -5.42
CA ARG A 79 -2.45 -15.98 -4.06
C ARG A 79 -3.28 -14.96 -3.29
N PHE A 80 -4.07 -15.43 -2.33
CA PHE A 80 -4.56 -14.62 -1.21
C PHE A 80 -3.89 -15.09 0.09
N ASP A 81 -3.74 -14.18 1.04
CA ASP A 81 -3.30 -14.52 2.40
C ASP A 81 -4.45 -14.34 3.37
N LEU A 82 -4.46 -15.17 4.42
CA LEU A 82 -5.34 -15.00 5.56
C LEU A 82 -4.48 -14.78 6.80
N CYS A 83 -4.70 -13.65 7.46
CA CYS A 83 -4.01 -13.27 8.68
C CYS A 83 -4.92 -13.35 9.91
N VAL A 84 -4.34 -13.69 11.06
CA VAL A 84 -4.96 -13.61 12.39
C VAL A 84 -3.95 -12.94 13.33
N GLY A 85 -4.34 -11.83 13.96
CA GLY A 85 -3.44 -11.08 14.86
C GLY A 85 -2.12 -10.65 14.21
N GLY A 86 -2.15 -10.24 12.94
CA GLY A 86 -0.97 -9.83 12.16
C GLY A 86 -0.11 -10.98 11.62
N GLN A 87 -0.37 -12.23 12.01
CA GLN A 87 0.35 -13.41 11.52
C GLN A 87 -0.36 -14.00 10.31
N ILE A 88 0.38 -14.31 9.25
CA ILE A 88 -0.15 -15.07 8.10
C ILE A 88 -0.34 -16.51 8.58
N VAL A 89 -1.58 -16.96 8.68
CA VAL A 89 -1.91 -18.33 9.12
C VAL A 89 -2.15 -19.27 7.94
N ALA A 90 -2.47 -18.71 6.77
CA ALA A 90 -2.60 -19.47 5.52
C ALA A 90 -2.34 -18.59 4.29
N THR A 91 -1.77 -19.20 3.26
CA THR A 91 -1.61 -18.60 1.92
C THR A 91 -2.25 -19.56 0.91
N ALA A 92 -3.30 -19.11 0.23
CA ALA A 92 -4.06 -19.91 -0.71
C ALA A 92 -3.72 -19.52 -2.16
N PRO A 93 -3.08 -20.40 -2.95
CA PRO A 93 -2.84 -20.14 -4.36
C PRO A 93 -4.12 -20.35 -5.19
N TYR A 94 -4.19 -19.67 -6.32
CA TYR A 94 -5.24 -19.87 -7.32
C TYR A 94 -4.66 -19.74 -8.73
N ALA A 95 -5.36 -20.35 -9.69
CA ALA A 95 -5.07 -20.24 -11.10
C ALA A 95 -5.99 -19.22 -11.78
N ALA A 96 -5.56 -18.68 -12.91
CA ALA A 96 -6.41 -17.87 -13.77
C ALA A 96 -7.73 -18.60 -14.10
N GLY A 97 -8.84 -17.86 -14.03
CA GLY A 97 -10.21 -18.36 -14.18
C GLY A 97 -10.83 -18.89 -12.90
N ALA A 98 -10.09 -19.02 -11.80
CA ALA A 98 -10.66 -19.41 -10.52
C ALA A 98 -11.74 -18.42 -10.07
N THR A 99 -12.87 -18.94 -9.60
CA THR A 99 -13.99 -18.17 -9.03
C THR A 99 -14.10 -18.34 -7.52
N GLU A 100 -13.23 -19.13 -6.93
CA GLU A 100 -13.21 -19.42 -5.50
C GLU A 100 -11.76 -19.65 -5.04
N VAL A 101 -11.42 -19.13 -3.86
CA VAL A 101 -10.12 -19.33 -3.21
C VAL A 101 -10.35 -19.86 -1.80
N CYS A 102 -9.87 -21.08 -1.53
CA CYS A 102 -10.15 -21.80 -0.29
C CYS A 102 -8.97 -21.73 0.69
N PHE A 103 -9.27 -21.52 1.97
CA PHE A 103 -8.35 -21.63 3.08
C PHE A 103 -8.80 -22.77 3.99
N GLU A 104 -7.86 -23.63 4.36
CA GLU A 104 -8.08 -24.80 5.24
C GLU A 104 -7.07 -24.76 6.39
N GLY A 105 -7.35 -25.48 7.48
CA GLY A 105 -6.41 -25.62 8.60
C GLY A 105 -6.19 -24.32 9.40
N LEU A 106 -7.20 -23.44 9.44
CA LEU A 106 -7.16 -22.22 10.24
C LEU A 106 -7.23 -22.56 11.74
N PRO A 107 -6.65 -21.73 12.63
CA PRO A 107 -6.67 -22.01 14.07
C PRO A 107 -8.10 -22.14 14.61
N ALA A 108 -8.37 -23.12 15.48
CA ALA A 108 -9.67 -23.29 16.12
C ALA A 108 -10.03 -22.14 17.08
N GLY A 109 -11.33 -21.96 17.34
CA GLY A 109 -11.85 -20.95 18.25
C GLY A 109 -12.10 -19.59 17.60
N GLU A 110 -12.75 -18.69 18.37
CA GLU A 110 -13.09 -17.34 17.92
C GLU A 110 -11.83 -16.52 17.59
N LYS A 111 -11.83 -15.93 16.39
CA LYS A 111 -10.72 -15.14 15.87
C LYS A 111 -11.22 -14.08 14.89
N SER A 112 -10.51 -12.96 14.82
CA SER A 112 -10.66 -12.00 13.72
C SER A 112 -9.71 -12.39 12.60
N VAL A 113 -10.28 -12.68 11.43
CA VAL A 113 -9.51 -12.99 10.22
C VAL A 113 -9.42 -11.77 9.31
N GLU A 114 -8.28 -11.62 8.63
CA GLU A 114 -8.08 -10.63 7.58
C GLU A 114 -7.66 -11.33 6.29
N ILE A 115 -8.49 -11.26 5.26
CA ILE A 115 -8.22 -11.86 3.96
C ILE A 115 -7.60 -10.78 3.08
N TRP A 116 -6.30 -10.88 2.82
CA TRP A 116 -5.53 -9.97 1.98
C TRP A 116 -5.69 -10.34 0.50
N LEU A 117 -6.22 -9.41 -0.28
CA LEU A 117 -6.51 -9.62 -1.69
C LEU A 117 -5.27 -9.37 -2.56
N SER A 118 -5.18 -10.08 -3.68
CA SER A 118 -4.01 -9.99 -4.56
C SER A 118 -3.80 -8.61 -5.15
N PRO A 119 -2.61 -7.99 -5.00
CA PRO A 119 -2.32 -6.68 -5.59
C PRO A 119 -2.17 -6.74 -7.12
N ALA A 120 -2.11 -7.93 -7.72
CA ALA A 120 -1.68 -8.08 -9.11
C ALA A 120 -2.75 -7.78 -10.16
N MET A 121 -4.02 -7.84 -9.78
CA MET A 121 -5.19 -7.68 -10.66
C MET A 121 -6.39 -7.10 -9.90
N PRO A 122 -7.41 -6.56 -10.60
CA PRO A 122 -8.67 -6.23 -9.95
C PRO A 122 -9.36 -7.48 -9.40
N VAL A 123 -9.94 -7.39 -8.19
CA VAL A 123 -10.63 -8.51 -7.53
C VAL A 123 -12.03 -8.08 -7.13
N ALA A 124 -13.05 -8.64 -7.78
CA ALA A 124 -14.44 -8.46 -7.38
C ALA A 124 -14.90 -9.66 -6.55
N VAL A 125 -15.20 -9.44 -5.27
CA VAL A 125 -15.63 -10.48 -4.33
C VAL A 125 -17.15 -10.61 -4.38
N ARG A 126 -17.66 -11.84 -4.46
CA ARG A 126 -19.09 -12.18 -4.40
C ARG A 126 -19.55 -12.49 -2.99
N HIS A 127 -18.79 -13.29 -2.27
CA HIS A 127 -19.15 -13.76 -0.93
C HIS A 127 -17.97 -14.38 -0.18
N ILE A 128 -18.15 -14.57 1.12
CA ILE A 128 -17.34 -15.45 1.97
C ILE A 128 -18.21 -16.67 2.31
N ALA A 129 -17.72 -17.87 2.02
CA ALA A 129 -18.37 -19.12 2.41
C ALA A 129 -17.69 -19.69 3.66
N LEU A 130 -18.51 -20.02 4.66
CA LEU A 130 -18.08 -20.66 5.91
C LEU A 130 -18.74 -22.03 6.06
N PRO A 131 -18.19 -22.93 6.89
CA PRO A 131 -18.87 -24.13 7.34
C PRO A 131 -20.27 -23.84 7.87
N GLU A 132 -21.18 -24.80 7.73
CA GLU A 132 -22.53 -24.65 8.29
C GLU A 132 -22.46 -24.58 9.82
N GLY A 133 -23.15 -23.60 10.41
CA GLY A 133 -23.13 -23.36 11.86
C GLY A 133 -21.94 -22.53 12.36
N ALA A 134 -20.97 -22.19 11.51
CA ALA A 134 -19.87 -21.31 11.90
C ALA A 134 -20.35 -19.92 12.30
N TYR A 135 -19.72 -19.38 13.33
CA TYR A 135 -19.92 -18.02 13.81
C TYR A 135 -19.42 -17.00 12.78
N CYS A 136 -20.14 -15.89 12.63
CA CYS A 136 -19.70 -14.76 11.80
C CYS A 136 -20.25 -13.44 12.35
N GLU A 137 -19.34 -12.56 12.75
CA GLU A 137 -19.63 -11.19 13.18
C GLU A 137 -18.70 -10.15 12.57
N LYS A 138 -19.09 -8.88 12.71
CA LYS A 138 -18.28 -7.76 12.25
C LYS A 138 -17.03 -7.61 13.11
N SER A 139 -15.86 -7.59 12.47
CA SER A 139 -14.60 -7.17 13.09
C SER A 139 -14.25 -5.77 12.62
N GLU A 140 -14.51 -4.75 13.46
CA GLU A 140 -14.08 -3.37 13.20
C GLU A 140 -12.55 -3.26 13.17
N ASP A 141 -12.02 -2.30 12.40
CA ASP A 141 -10.60 -1.98 12.38
C ASP A 141 -10.31 -0.69 13.15
N THR A 142 -10.05 -0.81 14.45
CA THR A 142 -9.75 0.32 15.34
C THR A 142 -8.26 0.65 15.44
N ARG A 143 -7.41 -0.02 14.66
CA ARG A 143 -5.96 0.17 14.70
C ARG A 143 -5.55 1.53 14.18
N LEU A 144 -4.36 1.97 14.58
CA LEU A 144 -3.75 3.20 14.09
C LEU A 144 -3.62 3.16 12.56
N ARG A 145 -4.05 4.23 11.90
CA ARG A 145 -4.21 4.30 10.45
C ARG A 145 -2.91 4.77 9.82
N TRP A 146 -2.42 4.00 8.86
CA TRP A 146 -1.23 4.36 8.09
C TRP A 146 -1.59 4.52 6.63
N VAL A 147 -1.29 5.69 6.06
CA VAL A 147 -1.41 5.94 4.61
C VAL A 147 -0.02 5.87 3.96
N ALA A 148 0.17 4.90 3.06
CA ALA A 148 1.43 4.69 2.34
C ALA A 148 1.28 5.02 0.86
N TYR A 149 1.80 6.16 0.41
CA TYR A 149 1.77 6.56 -1.01
C TYR A 149 3.11 6.28 -1.71
N GLY A 150 3.05 5.77 -2.94
CA GLY A 150 4.26 5.61 -3.74
C GLY A 150 4.04 4.94 -5.09
N SER A 151 5.14 4.45 -5.66
CA SER A 151 5.22 3.91 -7.02
C SER A 151 4.80 2.44 -7.12
N SER A 152 5.22 1.77 -8.19
CA SER A 152 5.18 0.31 -8.34
C SER A 152 5.85 -0.44 -7.19
N ILE A 153 6.88 0.15 -6.59
CA ILE A 153 7.60 -0.47 -5.46
C ILE A 153 6.74 -0.42 -4.19
N THR A 154 5.80 0.53 -4.05
CA THR A 154 4.79 0.53 -2.96
C THR A 154 3.55 -0.28 -3.33
N HIS A 155 3.29 -0.46 -4.63
CA HIS A 155 2.21 -1.33 -5.12
C HIS A 155 2.51 -2.82 -4.88
N CYS A 156 3.80 -3.21 -5.03
CA CYS A 156 4.33 -4.54 -4.75
C CYS A 156 3.69 -5.69 -5.55
N ARG A 157 3.50 -5.51 -6.87
CA ARG A 157 2.96 -6.58 -7.73
C ARG A 157 3.80 -7.87 -7.72
N THR A 158 5.10 -7.76 -7.47
CA THR A 158 6.07 -8.87 -7.45
C THR A 158 6.35 -9.43 -6.04
N ALA A 159 5.58 -9.04 -5.02
CA ALA A 159 5.69 -9.65 -3.70
C ALA A 159 5.32 -11.14 -3.72
N GLY A 160 5.88 -11.91 -2.77
CA GLY A 160 5.64 -13.36 -2.69
C GLY A 160 4.17 -13.72 -2.46
N SER A 161 3.47 -12.89 -1.70
CA SER A 161 2.02 -12.97 -1.46
C SER A 161 1.48 -11.60 -1.00
N PRO A 162 0.15 -11.40 -0.94
CA PRO A 162 -0.42 -10.07 -0.70
C PRO A 162 -0.08 -9.43 0.64
N ALA A 163 0.10 -10.22 1.70
CA ALA A 163 0.47 -9.73 3.02
C ALA A 163 1.99 -9.53 3.18
N THR A 164 2.82 -9.97 2.23
CA THR A 164 4.30 -9.82 2.25
C THR A 164 4.80 -8.67 1.37
N THR A 165 3.90 -7.82 0.87
CA THR A 165 4.28 -6.50 0.36
C THR A 165 5.05 -5.72 1.44
N TRP A 166 6.01 -4.86 1.08
CA TRP A 166 6.76 -4.14 2.11
C TRP A 166 5.85 -3.30 3.05
N PRO A 167 4.74 -2.68 2.58
CA PRO A 167 3.79 -2.05 3.48
C PRO A 167 3.00 -3.07 4.31
N GLY A 168 2.68 -4.25 3.75
CA GLY A 168 2.02 -5.34 4.47
C GLY A 168 2.87 -5.88 5.63
N VAL A 169 4.18 -6.03 5.42
CA VAL A 169 5.15 -6.43 6.47
C VAL A 169 5.14 -5.42 7.61
N VAL A 170 5.34 -4.13 7.30
CA VAL A 170 5.36 -3.06 8.29
C VAL A 170 4.01 -2.96 9.04
N ALA A 171 2.90 -3.05 8.31
CA ALA A 171 1.56 -2.92 8.89
C ALA A 171 1.25 -4.05 9.85
N ARG A 172 1.62 -5.28 9.51
CA ARG A 172 1.46 -6.44 10.40
C ARG A 172 2.36 -6.35 11.63
N ALA A 173 3.61 -5.90 11.48
CA ALA A 173 4.55 -5.78 12.59
C ALA A 173 4.18 -4.68 13.60
N ARG A 174 3.57 -3.59 13.13
CA ARG A 174 3.17 -2.43 13.95
C ARG A 174 1.69 -2.41 14.31
N ASP A 175 0.94 -3.43 13.89
CA ASP A 175 -0.51 -3.53 14.01
C ASP A 175 -1.23 -2.27 13.47
N PHE A 176 -0.89 -1.86 12.25
CA PHE A 176 -1.49 -0.72 11.57
C PHE A 176 -2.65 -1.10 10.64
N ASN A 177 -3.65 -0.22 10.58
CA ASN A 177 -4.62 -0.18 9.50
C ASN A 177 -4.03 0.55 8.28
N LEU A 178 -3.33 -0.21 7.44
CA LEU A 178 -2.75 0.23 6.16
C LEU A 178 -3.79 0.62 5.09
N THR A 179 -3.68 1.83 4.58
CA THR A 179 -4.18 2.22 3.25
C THR A 179 -2.99 2.39 2.31
N SER A 180 -2.75 1.39 1.46
CA SER A 180 -1.71 1.47 0.43
C SER A 180 -2.22 2.23 -0.78
N LEU A 181 -1.60 3.37 -1.07
CA LEU A 181 -1.78 4.16 -2.29
C LEU A 181 -0.58 3.96 -3.23
N GLY A 182 -0.01 2.76 -3.28
CA GLY A 182 0.98 2.40 -4.28
C GLY A 182 0.35 2.26 -5.68
N PHE A 183 0.74 3.11 -6.64
CA PHE A 183 0.22 3.04 -8.01
C PHE A 183 1.36 2.80 -8.99
N GLY A 184 1.36 1.60 -9.59
CA GLY A 184 2.42 1.14 -10.47
C GLY A 184 2.64 2.03 -11.68
N GLY A 185 3.76 2.76 -11.70
CA GLY A 185 4.10 3.68 -12.78
C GLY A 185 3.34 5.00 -12.73
N GLN A 186 2.67 5.35 -11.63
CA GLN A 186 1.72 6.46 -11.55
C GLN A 186 1.93 7.36 -10.31
N CYS A 187 3.12 7.35 -9.71
CA CYS A 187 3.47 8.25 -8.62
C CYS A 187 4.18 9.50 -9.17
N HIS A 188 3.42 10.51 -9.60
CA HIS A 188 3.94 11.71 -10.29
C HIS A 188 3.75 13.02 -9.51
N ALA A 189 3.57 12.96 -8.19
CA ALA A 189 3.21 14.11 -7.35
C ALA A 189 1.83 14.70 -7.73
N ASP A 190 0.88 13.84 -8.10
CA ASP A 190 -0.45 14.24 -8.56
C ASP A 190 -1.22 15.00 -7.47
N PRO A 191 -1.66 16.25 -7.73
CA PRO A 191 -2.29 17.08 -6.70
C PRO A 191 -3.56 16.45 -6.09
N PHE A 192 -4.34 15.71 -6.88
CA PHE A 192 -5.53 15.03 -6.39
C PHE A 192 -5.20 13.86 -5.46
N ILE A 193 -4.06 13.18 -5.63
CA ILE A 193 -3.61 12.16 -4.68
C ILE A 193 -3.13 12.81 -3.38
N ALA A 194 -2.40 13.93 -3.46
CA ALA A 194 -2.02 14.67 -2.26
C ALA A 194 -3.25 15.15 -1.46
N ARG A 195 -4.29 15.64 -2.16
CA ARG A 195 -5.58 16.03 -1.54
C ARG A 195 -6.35 14.85 -0.97
N LEU A 196 -6.31 13.68 -1.64
CA LEU A 196 -6.88 12.46 -1.09
C LEU A 196 -6.20 12.10 0.24
N ILE A 197 -4.87 12.12 0.31
CA ILE A 197 -4.13 11.83 1.56
C ILE A 197 -4.46 12.87 2.64
N ARG A 198 -4.53 14.16 2.27
CA ARG A 198 -4.92 15.26 3.16
C ARG A 198 -6.29 15.01 3.81
N ASP A 199 -7.26 14.56 3.02
CA ASP A 199 -8.65 14.39 3.48
C ASP A 199 -8.87 13.03 4.16
N LEU A 200 -7.97 12.07 3.97
CA LEU A 200 -8.04 10.77 4.62
C LEU A 200 -7.62 10.84 6.09
N PRO A 201 -8.31 10.11 6.97
CA PRO A 201 -7.84 9.91 8.32
C PRO A 201 -6.50 9.14 8.35
N ALA A 202 -5.49 9.69 9.03
CA ALA A 202 -4.18 9.07 9.16
C ALA A 202 -3.54 9.40 10.52
N ASP A 203 -2.96 8.39 11.16
CA ASP A 203 -2.14 8.53 12.37
C ASP A 203 -0.64 8.47 12.02
N PHE A 204 -0.30 7.88 10.88
CA PHE A 204 1.03 7.90 10.27
C PHE A 204 0.91 8.03 8.74
N ILE A 205 1.82 8.78 8.13
CA ILE A 205 1.87 8.95 6.68
C ILE A 205 3.29 8.65 6.19
N SER A 206 3.40 7.89 5.10
CA SER A 206 4.65 7.74 4.38
C SER A 206 4.47 7.98 2.88
N VAL A 207 5.35 8.77 2.28
CA VAL A 207 5.39 9.01 0.83
C VAL A 207 6.74 8.57 0.29
N LYS A 208 6.75 7.71 -0.73
CA LYS A 208 7.95 7.31 -1.47
C LYS A 208 7.86 7.78 -2.92
N ILE A 209 8.62 8.81 -3.27
CA ILE A 209 8.46 9.55 -4.54
C ILE A 209 9.77 9.68 -5.33
N GLY A 210 9.66 9.78 -6.66
CA GLY A 210 10.78 10.08 -7.56
C GLY A 210 10.94 9.08 -8.70
N ILE A 211 10.95 7.77 -8.43
CA ILE A 211 11.32 6.76 -9.45
C ILE A 211 10.40 6.73 -10.68
N ASN A 212 9.09 6.96 -10.54
CA ASN A 212 8.18 7.06 -11.68
C ASN A 212 8.35 8.38 -12.45
N ILE A 213 8.66 9.46 -11.74
CA ILE A 213 9.00 10.75 -12.35
C ILE A 213 10.30 10.64 -13.16
N TYR A 214 11.30 9.92 -12.63
CA TYR A 214 12.53 9.62 -13.35
C TYR A 214 12.21 8.83 -14.63
N GLY A 215 11.52 7.69 -14.48
CA GLY A 215 11.27 6.76 -15.59
C GLY A 215 10.40 7.33 -16.70
N ALA A 216 9.38 8.13 -16.35
CA ALA A 216 8.50 8.76 -17.32
C ALA A 216 9.00 10.13 -17.81
N ALA A 217 10.08 10.67 -17.22
CA ALA A 217 10.52 12.04 -17.44
C ALA A 217 9.36 13.04 -17.30
N SER A 218 8.52 12.89 -16.27
CA SER A 218 7.29 13.67 -16.13
C SER A 218 7.52 15.06 -15.50
N LEU A 219 8.59 15.23 -14.72
CA LEU A 219 8.98 16.51 -14.11
C LEU A 219 10.49 16.69 -14.20
N GLY A 220 10.93 17.81 -14.79
CA GLY A 220 12.35 18.13 -14.93
C GLY A 220 12.93 18.83 -13.70
N PRO A 221 14.23 19.20 -13.74
CA PRO A 221 14.93 19.81 -12.59
C PRO A 221 14.25 21.07 -12.03
N ARG A 222 13.55 21.84 -12.86
CA ARG A 222 12.81 23.02 -12.40
C ARG A 222 11.51 22.67 -11.64
N ALA A 223 10.90 21.53 -11.95
CA ALA A 223 9.54 21.19 -11.52
C ALA A 223 9.50 20.13 -10.40
N PHE A 224 10.53 19.29 -10.28
CA PHE A 224 10.54 18.17 -9.33
C PHE A 224 10.47 18.64 -7.86
N CYS A 225 11.46 19.37 -7.34
CA CYS A 225 11.42 19.88 -5.97
C CYS A 225 10.14 20.69 -5.65
N PRO A 226 9.66 21.65 -6.48
CA PRO A 226 8.38 22.32 -6.22
C PRO A 226 7.17 21.39 -6.12
N ALA A 227 7.12 20.30 -6.90
CA ALA A 227 6.04 19.33 -6.82
C ALA A 227 6.10 18.49 -5.54
N VAL A 228 7.31 18.12 -5.09
CA VAL A 228 7.51 17.47 -3.79
C VAL A 228 7.09 18.39 -2.64
N LEU A 229 7.54 19.65 -2.66
CA LEU A 229 7.14 20.67 -1.68
C LEU A 229 5.61 20.87 -1.65
N GLY A 230 4.97 20.95 -2.81
CA GLY A 230 3.52 21.09 -2.92
C GLY A 230 2.76 19.86 -2.41
N THR A 231 3.30 18.66 -2.64
CA THR A 231 2.75 17.41 -2.10
C THR A 231 2.79 17.41 -0.57
N ILE A 232 3.94 17.75 0.02
CA ILE A 232 4.11 17.83 1.48
C ILE A 232 3.19 18.90 2.06
N ALA A 233 3.17 20.10 1.48
CA ALA A 233 2.32 21.20 1.95
C ALA A 233 0.83 20.80 1.94
N THR A 234 0.36 20.20 0.84
CA THR A 234 -1.04 19.78 0.70
C THR A 234 -1.41 18.74 1.76
N ILE A 235 -0.53 17.76 2.03
CA ILE A 235 -0.77 16.77 3.08
C ILE A 235 -0.79 17.44 4.46
N ARG A 236 0.14 18.37 4.72
CA ARG A 236 0.22 19.12 5.98
C ARG A 236 -0.99 20.00 6.26
N ASP A 237 -1.68 20.50 5.23
CA ASP A 237 -2.93 21.26 5.41
C ASP A 237 -4.03 20.43 6.13
N GLY A 238 -4.02 19.11 5.97
CA GLY A 238 -4.95 18.19 6.66
C GLY A 238 -4.33 17.49 7.88
N HIS A 239 -3.00 17.40 7.91
CA HIS A 239 -2.23 16.66 8.91
C HIS A 239 -1.09 17.49 9.52
N PRO A 240 -1.39 18.57 10.29
CA PRO A 240 -0.36 19.51 10.75
C PRO A 240 0.68 18.91 11.69
N HIS A 241 0.34 17.83 12.39
CA HIS A 241 1.19 17.21 13.43
C HIS A 241 1.39 15.71 13.26
N THR A 242 0.72 15.08 12.29
CA THR A 242 0.84 13.64 12.06
C THR A 242 2.28 13.29 11.68
N PRO A 243 2.92 12.27 12.30
CA PRO A 243 4.24 11.83 11.87
C PRO A 243 4.26 11.47 10.38
N PHE A 244 5.21 12.06 9.64
CA PHE A 244 5.25 11.99 8.19
C PHE A 244 6.64 11.64 7.69
N ALA A 245 6.82 10.40 7.23
CA ALA A 245 8.03 9.93 6.56
C ALA A 245 8.00 10.25 5.06
N VAL A 246 8.98 11.00 4.57
CA VAL A 246 9.18 11.27 3.15
C VAL A 246 10.43 10.52 2.67
N CYS A 247 10.20 9.46 1.92
CA CYS A 247 11.23 8.55 1.42
C CYS A 247 11.65 8.94 0.01
N SER A 248 12.95 9.05 -0.22
CA SER A 248 13.50 9.20 -1.57
C SER A 248 13.55 7.86 -2.33
N PRO A 249 13.90 7.86 -3.64
CA PRO A 249 14.05 6.61 -4.39
C PRO A 249 15.08 5.66 -3.75
N ILE A 250 14.80 4.36 -3.82
CA ILE A 250 15.80 3.32 -3.51
C ILE A 250 16.91 3.31 -4.56
N TRP A 251 17.94 2.49 -4.38
CA TRP A 251 18.94 2.26 -5.43
C TRP A 251 18.29 1.74 -6.72
N GLY A 252 18.75 2.23 -7.87
CA GLY A 252 18.11 1.98 -9.17
C GLY A 252 19.08 1.68 -10.31
N HIS A 253 20.11 0.86 -10.07
CA HIS A 253 21.06 0.38 -11.08
C HIS A 253 21.67 1.52 -11.92
N ASP A 254 21.47 1.51 -13.25
CA ASP A 254 21.99 2.49 -14.18
C ASP A 254 21.46 3.91 -13.91
N ARG A 255 20.32 4.03 -13.22
CA ARG A 255 19.62 5.29 -12.93
C ARG A 255 20.26 6.11 -11.80
N GLU A 256 21.20 5.54 -11.04
CA GLU A 256 21.90 6.25 -9.98
C GLU A 256 22.57 7.52 -10.51
N THR A 257 23.33 7.37 -11.59
CA THR A 257 24.18 8.42 -12.16
C THR A 257 23.84 8.76 -13.61
N THR A 258 23.03 7.94 -14.30
CA THR A 258 22.58 8.25 -15.66
C THR A 258 21.43 9.26 -15.60
N PRO A 259 21.53 10.41 -16.30
CA PRO A 259 20.41 11.32 -16.41
C PRO A 259 19.28 10.73 -17.26
N ASN A 260 18.03 10.92 -16.84
CA ASN A 260 16.88 10.65 -17.69
C ASN A 260 16.79 11.65 -18.86
N MET A 261 15.75 11.53 -19.70
CA MET A 261 15.56 12.36 -20.91
C MET A 261 15.48 13.88 -20.65
N ILE A 262 15.29 14.30 -19.39
CA ILE A 262 15.17 15.71 -19.00
C ILE A 262 16.21 16.12 -17.95
N GLY A 263 17.24 15.30 -17.74
CA GLY A 263 18.45 15.69 -17.03
C GLY A 263 18.47 15.44 -15.51
N LEU A 264 17.60 14.59 -14.98
CA LEU A 264 17.64 14.18 -13.56
C LEU A 264 18.21 12.77 -13.39
N THR A 265 19.04 12.57 -12.37
CA THR A 265 19.47 11.25 -11.86
C THR A 265 18.74 10.89 -10.57
N LEU A 266 18.79 9.63 -10.12
CA LEU A 266 18.23 9.27 -8.82
C LEU A 266 18.99 9.92 -7.66
N GLU A 267 20.31 10.06 -7.74
CA GLU A 267 21.10 10.79 -6.73
C GLU A 267 20.61 12.23 -6.56
N GLN A 268 20.37 12.95 -7.67
CA GLN A 268 19.83 14.30 -7.64
C GLN A 268 18.42 14.34 -7.04
N MET A 269 17.57 13.37 -7.40
CA MET A 269 16.23 13.28 -6.82
C MET A 269 16.26 13.01 -5.30
N ARG A 270 17.19 12.19 -4.79
CA ARG A 270 17.35 12.00 -3.34
C ARG A 270 17.72 13.32 -2.65
N ALA A 271 18.68 14.05 -3.21
CA ALA A 271 19.07 15.36 -2.68
C ALA A 271 17.91 16.37 -2.67
N GLU A 272 17.12 16.43 -3.74
CA GLU A 272 15.96 17.33 -3.82
C GLU A 272 14.84 16.95 -2.83
N VAL A 273 14.59 15.65 -2.60
CA VAL A 273 13.62 15.18 -1.58
C VAL A 273 14.11 15.51 -0.17
N ALA A 274 15.39 15.29 0.13
CA ALA A 274 15.98 15.64 1.42
C ALA A 274 15.87 17.15 1.68
N GLU A 275 16.23 17.99 0.72
CA GLU A 275 16.14 19.45 0.85
C GLU A 275 14.69 19.93 0.99
N ALA A 276 13.74 19.28 0.31
CA ALA A 276 12.32 19.58 0.48
C ALA A 276 11.86 19.34 1.93
N VAL A 277 12.26 18.22 2.54
CA VAL A 277 11.96 17.94 3.96
C VAL A 277 12.63 18.95 4.90
N GLU A 278 13.91 19.23 4.68
CA GLU A 278 14.65 20.21 5.49
C GLU A 278 14.04 21.62 5.41
N ALA A 279 13.43 21.99 4.28
CA ALA A 279 12.69 23.24 4.17
C ALA A 279 11.50 23.32 5.15
N PHE A 280 10.78 22.22 5.42
CA PHE A 280 9.71 22.19 6.41
C PHE A 280 10.25 22.18 7.84
N LYS A 281 11.32 21.41 8.12
CA LYS A 281 11.98 21.42 9.43
C LYS A 281 12.50 22.81 9.82
N ARG A 282 13.13 23.54 8.90
CA ARG A 282 13.57 24.93 9.13
C ARG A 282 12.42 25.90 9.45
N ARG A 283 11.18 25.51 9.15
CA ARG A 283 9.95 26.25 9.47
C ARG A 283 9.23 25.72 10.72
N GLY A 284 9.85 24.79 11.45
CA GLY A 284 9.35 24.27 12.73
C GLY A 284 8.51 23.00 12.63
N ASP A 285 8.48 22.31 11.49
CA ASP A 285 7.85 20.98 11.43
C ASP A 285 8.78 19.94 12.06
N GLU A 286 8.48 19.56 13.31
CA GLU A 286 9.22 18.56 14.08
C GLU A 286 8.75 17.12 13.80
N ASN A 287 7.66 16.94 13.05
CA ASN A 287 7.05 15.63 12.79
C ASN A 287 7.21 15.17 11.34
N ILE A 288 8.15 15.76 10.59
CA ILE A 288 8.52 15.34 9.24
C ILE A 288 9.92 14.72 9.24
N TYR A 289 10.03 13.54 8.63
CA TYR A 289 11.22 12.71 8.65
C TYR A 289 11.66 12.45 7.22
N TYR A 290 12.92 12.75 6.92
CA TYR A 290 13.52 12.34 5.65
C TYR A 290 14.06 10.92 5.82
N ILE A 291 13.62 10.02 4.95
CA ILE A 291 14.10 8.64 4.91
C ILE A 291 14.90 8.48 3.62
N ASP A 292 16.21 8.26 3.76
CA ASP A 292 17.05 7.95 2.61
C ASP A 292 16.64 6.59 2.04
N GLY A 293 16.17 6.57 0.80
CA GLY A 293 15.77 5.35 0.11
C GLY A 293 16.87 4.29 0.05
N LEU A 294 18.16 4.67 0.12
CA LEU A 294 19.27 3.71 0.20
C LEU A 294 19.28 2.94 1.52
N LYS A 295 18.76 3.51 2.63
CA LYS A 295 18.59 2.77 3.89
C LYS A 295 17.52 1.69 3.80
N LEU A 296 16.56 1.86 2.89
CA LEU A 296 15.52 0.87 2.65
C LEU A 296 16.01 -0.22 1.70
N PHE A 297 16.76 0.16 0.67
CA PHE A 297 17.28 -0.75 -0.34
C PHE A 297 18.45 -0.12 -1.11
N ASP A 298 19.68 -0.56 -0.84
CA ASP A 298 20.91 -0.10 -1.51
C ASP A 298 21.44 -1.11 -2.54
N GLU A 299 22.63 -0.83 -3.09
CA GLU A 299 23.31 -1.67 -4.07
C GLU A 299 23.64 -3.08 -3.55
N SER A 300 23.82 -3.27 -2.24
CA SER A 300 24.15 -4.59 -1.68
C SER A 300 23.01 -5.59 -1.85
N LEU A 301 21.79 -5.10 -2.06
CA LEU A 301 20.58 -5.88 -2.31
C LEU A 301 20.24 -6.00 -3.81
N ALA A 302 21.15 -5.62 -4.71
CA ALA A 302 20.91 -5.63 -6.16
C ALA A 302 20.52 -7.00 -6.72
N GLU A 303 20.92 -8.11 -6.07
CA GLU A 303 20.53 -9.46 -6.47
C GLU A 303 19.00 -9.69 -6.38
N HIS A 304 18.31 -8.91 -5.55
CA HIS A 304 16.86 -8.95 -5.40
C HIS A 304 16.11 -8.04 -6.37
N LEU A 305 16.79 -7.50 -7.41
CA LEU A 305 16.19 -6.69 -8.47
C LEU A 305 16.27 -7.42 -9.82
N PRO A 306 15.40 -8.41 -10.09
CA PRO A 306 15.47 -9.23 -11.30
C PRO A 306 15.31 -8.44 -12.61
N ASP A 307 14.70 -7.25 -12.57
CA ASP A 307 14.56 -6.33 -13.70
C ASP A 307 15.35 -5.02 -13.52
N ASN A 308 16.32 -5.02 -12.59
CA ASN A 308 17.11 -3.85 -12.17
C ASN A 308 16.29 -2.69 -11.58
N LEU A 309 15.05 -2.93 -11.12
CA LEU A 309 14.18 -1.87 -10.59
C LEU A 309 13.23 -2.30 -9.45
N HIS A 310 12.54 -3.42 -9.61
CA HIS A 310 11.54 -3.89 -8.66
C HIS A 310 12.11 -4.99 -7.78
N PRO A 311 11.98 -4.88 -6.44
CA PRO A 311 12.28 -5.99 -5.56
C PRO A 311 11.51 -7.26 -5.95
N ASP A 312 12.17 -8.41 -5.82
CA ASP A 312 11.53 -9.71 -5.78
C ASP A 312 10.80 -9.94 -4.45
N ALA A 313 10.25 -11.14 -4.25
CA ALA A 313 9.54 -11.50 -3.03
C ALA A 313 10.38 -11.26 -1.76
N THR A 314 11.61 -11.75 -1.74
CA THR A 314 12.54 -11.61 -0.60
C THR A 314 12.94 -10.14 -0.41
N GLY A 315 13.21 -9.43 -1.51
CA GLY A 315 13.60 -8.03 -1.49
C GLY A 315 12.52 -7.12 -0.89
N TYR A 316 11.23 -7.38 -1.11
CA TYR A 316 10.17 -6.61 -0.46
C TYR A 316 10.08 -6.86 1.04
N GLU A 317 10.30 -8.10 1.49
CA GLU A 317 10.32 -8.42 2.92
C GLU A 317 11.49 -7.69 3.60
N ILE A 318 12.69 -7.77 3.03
CA ILE A 318 13.87 -7.02 3.49
C ILE A 318 13.58 -5.51 3.52
N MET A 319 12.98 -4.97 2.46
CA MET A 319 12.61 -3.55 2.41
C MET A 319 11.62 -3.16 3.53
N GLY A 320 10.69 -4.05 3.87
CA GLY A 320 9.74 -3.85 4.97
C GLY A 320 10.43 -3.81 6.33
N GLU A 321 11.35 -4.74 6.59
CA GLU A 321 12.16 -4.77 7.81
C GLU A 321 13.09 -3.56 7.93
N ASN A 322 13.75 -3.18 6.84
CA ASN A 322 14.60 -1.98 6.80
C ASN A 322 13.77 -0.70 7.05
N PHE A 323 12.53 -0.64 6.56
CA PHE A 323 11.63 0.47 6.86
C PHE A 323 11.25 0.49 8.35
N LEU A 324 11.00 -0.67 8.96
CA LEU A 324 10.72 -0.76 10.40
C LEU A 324 11.90 -0.23 11.22
N GLU A 325 13.11 -0.69 10.90
CA GLU A 325 14.34 -0.27 11.57
C GLU A 325 14.61 1.23 11.38
N GLU A 326 14.63 1.71 10.15
CA GLU A 326 14.98 3.11 9.87
C GLU A 326 13.94 4.08 10.46
N VAL A 327 12.65 3.84 10.24
CA VAL A 327 11.60 4.79 10.66
C VAL A 327 11.33 4.72 12.16
N PHE A 328 11.14 3.53 12.72
CA PHE A 328 10.73 3.40 14.12
C PHE A 328 11.91 3.18 15.07
N GLY A 329 13.01 2.58 14.60
CA GLY A 329 14.21 2.34 15.39
C GLY A 329 15.18 3.53 15.37
N VAL A 330 15.65 3.92 14.18
CA VAL A 330 16.70 4.94 14.00
C VAL A 330 16.14 6.35 14.16
N GLN A 331 15.09 6.69 13.41
CA GLN A 331 14.45 8.02 13.50
C GLN A 331 13.59 8.16 14.76
N GLY A 332 13.22 7.04 15.40
CA GLY A 332 12.42 7.04 16.62
C GLY A 332 11.00 7.58 16.43
N VAL A 333 10.40 7.38 15.26
CA VAL A 333 9.05 7.88 14.98
C VAL A 333 8.05 7.20 15.90
N GLU A 334 7.34 8.00 16.71
CA GLU A 334 6.23 7.52 17.55
C GLU A 334 4.90 7.80 16.86
N VAL A 335 4.00 6.82 16.85
CA VAL A 335 2.67 6.89 16.21
C VAL A 335 1.61 6.50 17.24
N GLY A 336 0.57 7.32 17.38
CA GLY A 336 -0.39 7.21 18.48
C GLY A 336 0.00 8.07 19.68
N GLU A 337 -0.81 8.07 20.74
CA GLU A 337 -0.60 8.97 21.88
C GLU A 337 0.72 8.69 22.61
N LYS A 338 1.58 9.72 22.71
CA LYS A 338 2.39 9.89 23.93
C LYS A 338 1.41 10.02 25.10
N PRO A 339 1.54 9.24 26.19
CA PRO A 339 0.83 9.56 27.41
C PRO A 339 1.14 11.02 27.77
N ARG A 340 0.10 11.80 28.05
CA ARG A 340 0.22 13.18 28.55
C ARG A 340 1.11 13.26 29.77
#